data_AF-A0A2U1T6N6-F1
#
_entry.id   AF-A0A2U1T6N6-F1
#
_cell.length_a   1.000
_cell.length_b   1.000
_cell.length_c   1.000
_cell.angle_alpha   90.00
_cell.angle_beta   90.00
_cell.angle_gamma   90.00
#
_symmetry.space_group_name_H-M   'P 1'
#
loop_
_entity.id
_entity.type
_entity.pdbx_description
1 polymer ?
#
loop_
_entity_poly.entity_id
_entity_poly.type
_entity_poly.pdbx_seq_one_letter_code
_entity_poly.pdbx_strand_id
1 'polypeptide(L)'
;MPLPTYPLARGTLEIPASEVSQANAWRTGPGELALRLSIAAGGWSLDGGHGYLGLLDSSVTQRYPDMLRVFRSGMEPATTGRLRLREDGSGALDLEVALPAPPFVVPVGKLGEGVELVDQGAPLEVELHEKFTTACQVLVEMRLVGKNVVLMHDDALLGGLAFSPPPLVEALKHRRLGGRVFVAEGIARLDLDTALRSRPLSPLGAPEPTVLARDNADASEDAVFIAADDAWLEAARGGRVERR
;
A
#
# COMPACT_ATOMS: atom_id res chain seq x y z
N MET A 1 -19.93 18.83 -7.51
CA MET A 1 -19.36 18.72 -6.16
C MET A 1 -18.01 18.03 -6.27
N PRO A 2 -16.97 18.46 -5.53
CA PRO A 2 -15.70 17.74 -5.51
C PRO A 2 -15.89 16.33 -4.96
N LEU A 3 -15.18 15.34 -5.51
CA LEU A 3 -15.24 13.97 -5.03
C LEU A 3 -14.53 13.85 -3.67
N PRO A 4 -14.96 12.93 -2.79
CA PRO A 4 -14.23 12.63 -1.56
C PRO A 4 -12.84 12.06 -1.89
N THR A 5 -11.86 12.34 -1.03
CA THR A 5 -10.49 11.87 -1.20
C THR A 5 -10.19 10.63 -0.37
N TYR A 6 -9.38 9.73 -0.92
CA TYR A 6 -8.90 8.54 -0.22
C TYR A 6 -7.38 8.67 0.05
N PRO A 7 -6.93 8.59 1.31
CA PRO A 7 -5.52 8.71 1.63
C PRO A 7 -4.74 7.45 1.23
N LEU A 8 -3.66 7.61 0.46
CA LEU A 8 -2.75 6.52 0.10
C LEU A 8 -1.71 6.22 1.20
N ALA A 9 -1.00 5.09 1.05
CA ALA A 9 0.25 4.87 1.75
C ALA A 9 1.29 5.94 1.38
N ARG A 10 2.13 6.33 2.33
CA ARG A 10 3.19 7.32 2.11
C ARG A 10 4.09 6.82 0.99
N GLY A 11 4.28 7.68 -0.01
CA GLY A 11 5.09 7.36 -1.15
C GLY A 11 6.56 7.23 -0.80
N THR A 12 7.21 6.21 -1.35
CA THR A 12 8.66 6.00 -1.27
C THR A 12 9.35 6.10 -2.62
N LEU A 13 8.57 6.12 -3.71
CA LEU A 13 9.05 6.30 -5.07
C LEU A 13 8.68 7.70 -5.56
N GLU A 14 9.68 8.45 -6.02
CA GLU A 14 9.49 9.71 -6.76
C GLU A 14 9.32 9.36 -8.24
N ILE A 15 8.10 9.51 -8.79
CA ILE A 15 7.79 9.18 -10.18
C ILE A 15 7.61 10.48 -10.98
N PRO A 16 8.42 10.71 -12.03
CA PRO A 16 8.29 11.92 -12.83
C PRO A 16 6.95 11.95 -13.58
N ALA A 17 6.31 13.11 -13.61
CA ALA A 17 5.18 13.36 -14.49
C ALA A 17 5.65 13.36 -15.95
N SER A 18 4.88 12.70 -16.81
CA SER A 18 5.10 12.66 -18.25
C SER A 18 4.81 14.00 -18.93
N GLU A 19 3.96 14.81 -18.31
CA GLU A 19 3.60 16.16 -18.75
C GLU A 19 3.50 17.07 -17.52
N VAL A 20 3.88 18.34 -17.67
CA VAL A 20 3.73 19.36 -16.63
C VAL A 20 3.14 20.64 -17.23
N SER A 21 2.03 21.11 -16.66
CA SER A 21 1.45 22.43 -16.96
C SER A 21 2.30 23.52 -16.32
N GLN A 22 3.21 24.10 -17.10
CA GLN A 22 4.18 25.09 -16.61
C GLN A 22 3.51 26.32 -15.97
N ALA A 23 2.39 26.79 -16.51
CA ALA A 23 1.66 27.92 -15.95
C ALA A 23 1.13 27.64 -14.53
N ASN A 24 0.52 26.48 -14.33
CA ASN A 24 -0.03 26.10 -13.02
C ASN A 24 1.06 25.67 -12.04
N ALA A 25 2.14 25.04 -12.53
CA ALA A 25 3.32 24.71 -11.74
C ALA A 25 3.96 25.98 -11.17
N TRP A 26 4.18 27.00 -12.01
CA TRP A 26 4.74 28.29 -11.55
C TRP A 26 3.82 29.03 -10.57
N ARG A 27 2.50 28.96 -10.78
CA ARG A 27 1.53 29.54 -9.83
C ARG A 27 1.59 28.85 -8.46
N THR A 28 1.91 27.56 -8.43
CA THR A 28 2.07 26.78 -7.21
C THR A 28 3.42 27.05 -6.54
N GLY A 29 4.48 27.19 -7.34
CA GLY A 29 5.84 27.38 -6.89
C GLY A 29 6.58 26.06 -6.59
N PRO A 30 7.93 26.08 -6.54
CA PRO A 30 8.73 24.92 -6.15
C PRO A 30 8.46 24.52 -4.71
N GLY A 31 8.50 23.21 -4.43
CA GLY A 31 8.27 22.68 -3.09
C GLY A 31 7.39 21.43 -3.08
N GLU A 32 7.09 20.96 -1.88
CA GLU A 32 6.14 19.86 -1.67
C GLU A 32 4.70 20.35 -1.72
N LEU A 33 3.83 19.54 -2.32
CA LEU A 33 2.43 19.87 -2.51
C LEU A 33 1.54 18.63 -2.39
N ALA A 34 0.28 18.85 -2.01
CA ALA A 34 -0.75 17.83 -2.07
C ALA A 34 -1.27 17.67 -3.51
N LEU A 35 -1.48 16.44 -3.93
CA LEU A 35 -1.98 16.07 -5.25
C LEU A 35 -3.22 15.19 -5.12
N ARG A 36 -4.19 15.42 -6.01
CA ARG A 36 -5.32 14.52 -6.25
C ARG A 36 -5.13 13.88 -7.63
N LEU A 37 -5.42 12.59 -7.72
CA LEU A 37 -5.33 11.83 -8.94
C LEU A 37 -6.73 11.63 -9.52
N SER A 38 -6.88 11.74 -10.83
CA SER A 38 -8.13 11.42 -11.55
C SER A 38 -7.86 10.66 -12.85
N ILE A 39 -8.81 9.85 -13.31
CA ILE A 39 -8.66 9.07 -14.55
C ILE A 39 -8.72 10.00 -15.76
N ALA A 40 -7.74 9.86 -16.66
CA ALA A 40 -7.68 10.56 -17.94
C ALA A 40 -7.35 9.58 -19.08
N ALA A 41 -7.58 9.98 -20.34
CA ALA A 41 -7.38 9.11 -21.50
C ALA A 41 -5.93 8.58 -21.65
N GLY A 42 -4.94 9.32 -21.14
CA GLY A 42 -3.50 8.97 -21.21
C GLY A 42 -2.90 8.39 -19.93
N GLY A 43 -3.69 8.17 -18.88
CA GLY A 43 -3.20 7.74 -17.57
C GLY A 43 -3.94 8.45 -16.43
N TRP A 44 -3.20 9.04 -15.48
CA TRP A 44 -3.79 9.80 -14.38
C TRP A 44 -3.43 11.27 -14.44
N SER A 45 -4.45 12.11 -14.43
CA SER A 45 -4.30 13.56 -14.23
C SER A 45 -3.85 13.82 -12.79
N LEU A 46 -2.92 14.78 -12.64
CA LEU A 46 -2.38 15.25 -11.39
C LEU A 46 -2.92 16.66 -11.13
N ASP A 47 -3.79 16.79 -10.13
CA ASP A 47 -4.45 18.04 -9.80
C ASP A 47 -3.96 18.58 -8.44
N GLY A 48 -3.51 19.83 -8.44
CA GLY A 48 -3.09 20.55 -7.23
C GLY A 48 -4.12 21.57 -6.73
N GLY A 49 -3.68 22.47 -5.86
CA GLY A 49 -4.52 23.58 -5.36
C GLY A 49 -4.92 24.59 -6.43
N HIS A 50 -4.17 24.66 -7.54
CA HIS A 50 -4.42 25.58 -8.66
C HIS A 50 -4.95 24.89 -9.93
N GLY A 51 -5.40 23.64 -9.83
CA GLY A 51 -5.93 22.85 -10.94
C GLY A 51 -4.90 21.86 -11.49
N TYR A 52 -5.07 21.48 -12.76
CA TYR A 52 -4.22 20.51 -13.45
C TYR A 52 -2.74 20.93 -13.44
N LEU A 53 -1.88 20.04 -12.95
CA LEU A 53 -0.43 20.22 -12.89
C LEU A 53 0.32 19.32 -13.86
N GLY A 54 -0.23 18.16 -14.22
CA GLY A 54 0.46 17.24 -15.09
C GLY A 54 -0.21 15.88 -15.24
N LEU A 55 0.50 14.96 -15.87
CA LEU A 55 0.00 13.63 -16.20
C LEU A 55 1.01 12.55 -15.78
N LEU A 56 0.55 11.50 -15.10
CA LEU A 56 1.24 10.21 -15.04
C LEU A 56 0.76 9.34 -16.19
N ASP A 57 1.68 8.86 -17.02
CA ASP A 57 1.32 8.09 -18.21
C ASP A 57 0.75 6.70 -17.88
N SER A 58 0.13 6.09 -18.89
CA SER A 58 -0.48 4.77 -18.75
C SER A 58 0.51 3.68 -18.31
N SER A 59 1.79 3.79 -18.68
CA SER A 59 2.81 2.78 -18.34
C SER A 59 3.07 2.74 -16.84
N VAL A 60 3.06 3.90 -16.17
CA VAL A 60 3.08 3.99 -14.71
C VAL A 60 1.79 3.45 -14.14
N THR A 61 0.63 3.94 -14.60
CA THR A 61 -0.67 3.60 -13.97
C THR A 61 -0.98 2.10 -14.01
N GLN A 62 -0.53 1.37 -15.05
CA GLN A 62 -0.71 -0.07 -15.18
C GLN A 62 -0.01 -0.88 -14.07
N ARG A 63 1.04 -0.31 -13.46
CA ARG A 63 1.76 -0.93 -12.33
C ARG A 63 1.01 -0.82 -11.01
N TYR A 64 -0.09 -0.08 -10.98
CA TYR A 64 -0.86 0.25 -9.77
C TYR A 64 -2.33 -0.14 -9.93
N PRO A 65 -2.64 -1.43 -10.19
CA PRO A 65 -4.01 -1.87 -10.47
C PRO A 65 -4.99 -1.59 -9.30
N ASP A 66 -4.50 -1.60 -8.05
CA ASP A 66 -5.33 -1.34 -6.87
C ASP A 66 -5.89 0.09 -6.80
N MET A 67 -5.26 1.04 -7.49
CA MET A 67 -5.76 2.41 -7.56
C MET A 67 -7.11 2.50 -8.28
N LEU A 68 -7.39 1.56 -9.19
CA LEU A 68 -8.72 1.44 -9.81
C LEU A 68 -9.81 1.14 -8.78
N ARG A 69 -9.50 0.50 -7.65
CA ARG A 69 -10.47 0.26 -6.57
C ARG A 69 -10.94 1.58 -5.95
N VAL A 70 -10.02 2.53 -5.77
CA VAL A 70 -10.36 3.87 -5.25
C VAL A 70 -11.24 4.62 -6.25
N PHE A 71 -10.83 4.67 -7.51
CA PHE A 71 -11.61 5.37 -8.55
C PHE A 71 -13.01 4.77 -8.74
N ARG A 72 -13.13 3.43 -8.76
CA ARG A 72 -14.42 2.74 -8.88
C ARG A 72 -15.33 2.94 -7.66
N SER A 73 -14.75 3.33 -6.53
CA SER A 73 -15.50 3.71 -5.32
C SER A 73 -16.00 5.16 -5.36
N GLY A 74 -15.80 5.88 -6.46
CA GLY A 74 -16.20 7.29 -6.59
C GLY A 74 -15.34 8.25 -5.78
N MET A 75 -14.10 7.85 -5.45
CA MET A 75 -13.14 8.65 -4.68
C MET A 75 -11.92 9.04 -5.54
N GLU A 76 -11.27 10.13 -5.15
CA GLU A 76 -10.00 10.57 -5.70
C GLU A 76 -8.84 10.16 -4.77
N PRO A 77 -7.86 9.37 -5.25
CA PRO A 77 -6.64 9.11 -4.49
C PRO A 77 -5.89 10.40 -4.19
N ALA A 78 -5.52 10.57 -2.92
CA ALA A 78 -4.70 11.69 -2.45
C ALA A 78 -3.27 11.24 -2.18
N THR A 79 -2.32 11.99 -2.73
CA THR A 79 -0.89 11.81 -2.49
C THR A 79 -0.15 13.14 -2.39
N THR A 80 1.18 13.10 -2.30
CA THR A 80 2.04 14.28 -2.37
C THR A 80 2.88 14.26 -3.64
N GLY A 81 3.27 15.44 -4.09
CA GLY A 81 4.29 15.60 -5.12
C GLY A 81 5.30 16.66 -4.73
N ARG A 82 6.31 16.82 -5.57
CA ARG A 82 7.35 17.83 -5.43
C ARG A 82 7.58 18.51 -6.77
N LEU A 83 7.50 19.83 -6.77
CA LEU A 83 7.90 20.67 -7.89
C LEU A 83 9.35 21.13 -7.69
N ARG A 84 10.20 20.92 -8.69
CA ARG A 84 11.61 21.36 -8.70
C ARG A 84 11.90 22.17 -9.95
N LEU A 85 12.76 23.18 -9.83
CA LEU A 85 13.29 23.89 -11.00
C LEU A 85 14.21 22.95 -11.75
N ARG A 86 14.05 22.86 -13.06
CA ARG A 86 14.91 22.04 -13.91
C ARG A 86 16.31 22.64 -13.94
N GLU A 87 17.31 21.78 -13.80
CA GLU A 87 18.72 22.17 -13.73
C GLU A 87 19.33 22.53 -15.10
N ASP A 88 18.56 22.44 -16.18
CA ASP A 88 19.01 22.72 -17.56
C ASP A 88 18.99 24.22 -17.92
N GLY A 89 18.58 25.09 -17.00
CA GLY A 89 18.51 26.54 -17.22
C GLY A 89 17.32 27.01 -18.05
N SER A 90 16.38 26.13 -18.40
CA SER A 90 15.16 26.48 -19.16
C SER A 90 14.16 27.33 -18.37
N GLY A 91 14.27 27.33 -17.03
CA GLY A 91 13.25 27.89 -16.15
C GLY A 91 11.96 27.04 -16.09
N ALA A 92 11.97 25.82 -16.62
CA ALA A 92 10.86 24.89 -16.47
C ALA A 92 10.84 24.26 -15.07
N LEU A 93 9.66 23.84 -14.63
CA LEU A 93 9.48 23.03 -13.44
C LEU A 93 9.22 21.58 -13.83
N ASP A 94 9.86 20.67 -13.10
CA ASP A 94 9.59 19.24 -13.11
C ASP A 94 8.71 18.88 -11.93
N LEU A 95 7.77 17.95 -12.15
CA LEU A 95 6.87 17.43 -11.14
C LEU A 95 7.19 15.95 -10.90
N GLU A 96 7.49 15.62 -9.66
CA GLU A 96 7.64 14.24 -9.21
C GLU A 96 6.48 13.90 -8.25
N VAL A 97 5.84 12.76 -8.46
CA VAL A 97 4.73 12.27 -7.63
C VAL A 97 5.27 11.22 -6.69
N ALA A 98 5.03 11.40 -5.39
CA ALA A 98 5.37 10.39 -4.40
C ALA A 98 4.29 9.29 -4.45
N LEU A 99 4.64 8.10 -4.93
CA LEU A 99 3.77 6.92 -4.84
C LEU A 99 4.45 5.82 -4.03
N PRO A 100 3.68 5.01 -3.27
CA PRO A 100 4.25 3.86 -2.60
C PRO A 100 4.69 2.82 -3.63
N ALA A 101 5.55 1.89 -3.22
CA ALA A 101 5.87 0.74 -4.06
C ALA A 101 4.60 -0.11 -4.26
N PRO A 102 4.26 -0.53 -5.50
CA PRO A 102 3.26 -1.57 -5.70
C PRO A 102 3.72 -2.85 -4.95
N PRO A 103 2.86 -3.57 -4.23
CA PRO A 103 1.39 -3.46 -4.15
C PRO A 103 0.86 -2.66 -2.94
N PHE A 104 1.69 -1.91 -2.22
CA PHE A 104 1.33 -1.28 -0.93
C PHE A 104 0.57 0.04 -1.05
N VAL A 105 -0.32 0.15 -2.03
CA VAL A 105 -0.89 1.43 -2.43
C VAL A 105 -2.23 1.69 -1.76
N VAL A 106 -3.10 0.68 -1.81
CA VAL A 106 -4.46 0.74 -1.29
C VAL A 106 -4.68 -0.47 -0.39
N PRO A 107 -4.89 -0.27 0.92
CA PRO A 107 -4.98 -1.39 1.84
C PRO A 107 -6.28 -2.18 1.62
N VAL A 108 -6.20 -3.50 1.71
CA VAL A 108 -7.36 -4.40 1.71
C VAL A 108 -8.06 -4.39 3.07
N GLY A 109 -9.27 -4.92 3.12
CA GLY A 109 -10.16 -4.88 4.26
C GLY A 109 -10.88 -3.55 4.42
N LYS A 110 -11.74 -3.55 5.44
CA LYS A 110 -12.47 -2.38 5.93
C LYS A 110 -12.26 -2.24 7.42
N LEU A 111 -12.40 -1.01 7.91
CA LEU A 111 -12.49 -0.77 9.34
C LEU A 111 -13.96 -0.84 9.79
N GLY A 112 -14.18 -1.34 10.99
CA GLY A 112 -15.50 -1.35 11.61
C GLY A 112 -16.03 0.07 11.84
N GLU A 113 -17.35 0.20 11.99
CA GLU A 113 -17.97 1.49 12.30
C GLU A 113 -17.39 2.10 13.58
N GLY A 114 -17.08 3.40 13.55
CA GLY A 114 -16.49 4.13 14.68
C GLY A 114 -15.01 3.84 14.94
N VAL A 115 -14.35 3.01 14.13
CA VAL A 115 -12.90 2.80 14.20
C VAL A 115 -12.18 3.90 13.43
N GLU A 116 -11.25 4.58 14.11
CA GLU A 116 -10.43 5.62 13.49
C GLU A 116 -9.11 5.03 12.99
N LEU A 117 -8.75 5.33 11.74
CA LEU A 117 -7.48 4.92 11.18
C LEU A 117 -6.37 5.82 11.69
N VAL A 118 -5.40 5.24 12.40
CA VAL A 118 -4.20 5.94 12.83
C VAL A 118 -3.37 6.35 11.62
N ASP A 119 -2.81 7.56 11.67
CA ASP A 119 -1.90 8.04 10.64
C ASP A 119 -0.60 7.22 10.63
N GLN A 120 0.14 7.35 9.54
CA GLN A 120 1.37 6.59 9.29
C GLN A 120 2.54 7.22 10.03
N GLY A 121 3.51 6.39 10.43
CA GLY A 121 4.64 6.80 11.24
C GLY A 121 5.76 5.76 11.25
N ALA A 122 5.94 5.12 12.39
CA ALA A 122 7.01 4.15 12.62
C ALA A 122 6.47 2.72 12.53
N PRO A 123 7.25 1.79 11.94
CA PRO A 123 6.86 0.40 11.87
C PRO A 123 7.02 -0.30 13.23
N LEU A 124 6.04 -1.11 13.59
CA LEU A 124 6.05 -2.04 14.72
C LEU A 124 5.95 -3.48 14.20
N GLU A 125 6.73 -4.39 14.78
CA GLU A 125 6.75 -5.79 14.37
C GLU A 125 5.46 -6.52 14.76
N VAL A 126 4.96 -7.32 13.82
CA VAL A 126 3.73 -8.11 13.96
C VAL A 126 4.07 -9.59 13.85
N GLU A 127 3.68 -10.35 14.85
CA GLU A 127 3.67 -11.81 14.83
C GLU A 127 2.38 -12.27 14.17
N LEU A 128 2.47 -12.75 12.92
CA LEU A 128 1.32 -13.22 12.16
C LEU A 128 0.86 -14.60 12.66
N HIS A 129 -0.47 -14.77 12.73
CA HIS A 129 -1.10 -16.08 12.88
C HIS A 129 -1.45 -16.72 11.55
N GLU A 130 -1.67 -15.92 10.50
CA GLU A 130 -2.02 -16.37 9.15
C GLU A 130 -0.89 -16.11 8.16
N LYS A 131 -0.81 -16.94 7.12
CA LYS A 131 0.16 -16.77 6.03
C LYS A 131 -0.46 -15.99 4.87
N PHE A 132 0.30 -15.02 4.37
CA PHE A 132 -0.05 -14.28 3.17
C PHE A 132 0.71 -14.84 1.97
N THR A 133 -0.01 -15.18 0.91
CA THR A 133 0.58 -15.66 -0.36
C THR A 133 1.10 -14.54 -1.23
N THR A 134 0.69 -13.30 -0.97
CA THR A 134 1.04 -12.14 -1.80
C THR A 134 1.34 -10.95 -0.92
N ALA A 135 2.38 -10.19 -1.30
CA ALA A 135 2.69 -8.94 -0.63
C ALA A 135 1.47 -8.01 -0.70
N CYS A 136 1.09 -7.40 0.40
CA CYS A 136 -0.08 -6.54 0.45
C CYS A 136 -0.04 -5.58 1.64
N GLN A 137 -0.96 -4.63 1.61
CA GLN A 137 -1.26 -3.78 2.74
C GLN A 137 -2.66 -4.11 3.24
N VAL A 138 -2.85 -4.24 4.55
CA VAL A 138 -4.09 -4.70 5.18
C VAL A 138 -4.56 -3.68 6.21
N LEU A 139 -5.84 -3.34 6.21
CA LEU A 139 -6.49 -2.62 7.30
C LEU A 139 -6.81 -3.59 8.43
N VAL A 140 -6.41 -3.23 9.64
CA VAL A 140 -6.67 -4.00 10.85
C VAL A 140 -7.32 -3.12 11.91
N GLU A 141 -8.25 -3.68 12.68
CA GLU A 141 -8.69 -3.11 13.96
C GLU A 141 -7.75 -3.61 15.07
N MET A 142 -7.26 -2.68 15.89
CA MET A 142 -6.41 -3.01 17.04
C MET A 142 -7.29 -3.22 18.27
N ARG A 143 -7.09 -4.33 18.98
CA ARG A 143 -7.81 -4.67 20.22
C ARG A 143 -6.86 -5.04 21.34
N LEU A 144 -7.32 -4.89 22.58
CA LEU A 144 -6.57 -5.30 23.77
C LEU A 144 -6.99 -6.69 24.25
N VAL A 145 -5.99 -7.54 24.47
CA VAL A 145 -6.12 -8.80 25.21
C VAL A 145 -5.15 -8.74 26.38
N GLY A 146 -5.67 -8.40 27.56
CA GLY A 146 -4.83 -8.07 28.72
C GLY A 146 -4.01 -6.80 28.47
N LYS A 147 -2.68 -6.96 28.34
CA LYS A 147 -1.74 -5.86 28.02
C LYS A 147 -1.21 -5.92 26.58
N ASN A 148 -1.64 -6.92 25.82
CA ASN A 148 -1.16 -7.17 24.47
C ASN A 148 -2.15 -6.57 23.46
N VAL A 149 -1.60 -6.00 22.39
CA VAL A 149 -2.37 -5.53 21.25
C VAL A 149 -2.43 -6.63 20.21
N VAL A 150 -3.66 -7.04 19.88
CA VAL A 150 -3.95 -7.97 18.80
C VAL A 150 -4.53 -7.22 17.61
N LEU A 151 -4.28 -7.73 16.41
CA LEU A 151 -4.68 -7.15 15.15
C LEU A 151 -5.77 -8.02 14.53
N MET A 152 -6.94 -7.42 14.31
CA MET A 152 -8.11 -8.09 13.73
C MET A 152 -8.31 -7.63 12.29
N HIS A 153 -8.51 -8.57 11.38
CA HIS A 153 -8.89 -8.31 9.99
C HIS A 153 -10.19 -9.06 9.69
N ASP A 154 -11.24 -8.32 9.29
CA ASP A 154 -12.59 -8.88 9.06
C ASP A 154 -13.08 -9.82 10.18
N ASP A 155 -12.92 -9.38 11.42
CA ASP A 155 -13.24 -10.11 12.66
C ASP A 155 -12.44 -11.41 12.91
N ALA A 156 -11.47 -11.75 12.05
CA ALA A 156 -10.49 -12.81 12.28
C ALA A 156 -9.20 -12.26 12.90
N LEU A 157 -8.53 -13.08 13.72
CA LEU A 157 -7.25 -12.73 14.33
C LEU A 157 -6.14 -12.83 13.28
N LEU A 158 -5.58 -11.69 12.90
CA LEU A 158 -4.45 -11.64 11.97
C LEU A 158 -3.12 -11.97 12.66
N GLY A 159 -2.93 -11.43 13.87
CA GLY A 159 -1.64 -11.42 14.53
C GLY A 159 -1.65 -10.63 15.83
N GLY A 160 -0.49 -10.57 16.48
CA GLY A 160 -0.23 -9.74 17.66
C GLY A 160 0.99 -8.85 17.46
N LEU A 161 1.08 -7.74 18.20
CA LEU A 161 2.34 -6.99 18.28
C LEU A 161 3.33 -7.75 19.16
N ALA A 162 4.56 -7.96 18.65
CA ALA A 162 5.65 -8.54 19.44
C ALA A 162 5.94 -7.71 20.71
N PHE A 163 5.77 -6.39 20.60
CA PHE A 163 5.80 -5.46 21.73
C PHE A 163 4.66 -4.45 21.61
N SER A 164 3.89 -4.29 22.69
CA SER A 164 2.74 -3.37 22.76
C SER A 164 3.13 -2.05 23.46
N PRO A 165 3.28 -0.93 22.73
CA PRO A 165 3.71 0.34 23.34
C PRO A 165 2.69 0.84 24.39
N PRO A 166 3.12 1.29 25.58
CA PRO A 166 2.21 1.77 26.61
C PRO A 166 1.24 2.88 26.16
N PRO A 167 1.66 3.87 25.34
CA PRO A 167 0.74 4.88 24.82
C PRO A 167 -0.37 4.29 23.95
N LEU A 168 -0.05 3.29 23.11
CA LEU A 168 -1.04 2.59 22.30
C LEU A 168 -2.00 1.79 23.17
N VAL A 169 -1.48 1.07 24.16
CA VAL A 169 -2.29 0.31 25.12
C VAL A 169 -3.26 1.22 25.86
N GLU A 170 -2.82 2.39 26.32
CA GLU A 170 -3.69 3.35 27.00
C GLU A 170 -4.75 3.92 26.04
N ALA A 171 -4.37 4.29 24.83
CA ALA A 171 -5.32 4.84 23.85
C ALA A 171 -6.44 3.83 23.50
N LEU A 172 -6.11 2.55 23.35
CA LEU A 172 -7.07 1.50 23.02
C LEU A 172 -8.09 1.20 24.14
N LYS A 173 -7.89 1.70 25.36
CA LYS A 173 -8.91 1.61 26.42
C LYS A 173 -10.09 2.55 26.19
N HIS A 174 -9.85 3.66 25.47
CA HIS A 174 -10.83 4.75 25.33
C HIS A 174 -11.24 4.98 23.87
N ARG A 175 -10.49 4.42 22.92
CA ARG A 175 -10.65 4.67 21.48
C ARG A 175 -10.61 3.37 20.71
N ARG A 176 -11.41 3.30 19.65
CA ARG A 176 -11.35 2.22 18.67
C ARG A 176 -10.43 2.65 17.54
N LEU A 177 -9.26 2.03 17.46
CA LEU A 177 -8.23 2.43 16.52
C LEU A 177 -7.95 1.31 15.52
N GLY A 178 -7.76 1.70 14.27
CA GLY A 178 -7.29 0.85 13.20
C GLY A 178 -5.93 1.28 12.70
N GLY A 179 -5.26 0.37 11.99
CA GLY A 179 -3.92 0.60 11.46
C GLY A 179 -3.71 -0.05 10.10
N ARG A 180 -2.53 0.18 9.52
CA ARG A 180 -2.10 -0.42 8.25
C ARG A 180 -1.00 -1.43 8.55
N VAL A 181 -1.22 -2.69 8.21
CA VAL A 181 -0.19 -3.72 8.26
C VAL A 181 0.37 -3.92 6.85
N PHE A 182 1.68 -3.81 6.71
CA PHE A 182 2.40 -4.14 5.48
C PHE A 182 2.95 -5.55 5.62
N VAL A 183 2.60 -6.42 4.68
CA VAL A 183 3.04 -7.83 4.67
C VAL A 183 3.82 -8.12 3.40
N ALA A 184 5.02 -8.67 3.55
CA ALA A 184 5.86 -9.13 2.44
C ALA A 184 6.86 -10.16 2.93
N GLU A 185 7.11 -11.21 2.13
CA GLU A 185 8.17 -12.20 2.39
C GLU A 185 8.12 -12.81 3.80
N GLY A 186 6.91 -13.04 4.33
CA GLY A 186 6.71 -13.58 5.68
C GLY A 186 6.93 -12.59 6.83
N ILE A 187 7.25 -11.33 6.53
CA ILE A 187 7.39 -10.25 7.50
C ILE A 187 6.12 -9.40 7.49
N ALA A 188 5.65 -9.04 8.69
CA ALA A 188 4.55 -8.09 8.86
C ALA A 188 4.93 -6.94 9.78
N ARG A 189 4.55 -5.72 9.38
CA ARG A 189 4.80 -4.50 10.15
C ARG A 189 3.56 -3.63 10.20
N LEU A 190 3.13 -3.26 11.41
CA LEU A 190 2.09 -2.27 11.64
C LEU A 190 2.73 -0.88 11.55
N ASP A 191 2.24 -0.04 10.64
CA ASP A 191 2.68 1.35 10.50
C ASP A 191 1.78 2.29 11.30
N LEU A 192 2.39 3.02 12.23
CA LEU A 192 1.66 3.79 13.22
C LEU A 192 2.39 5.09 13.61
N ASP A 193 1.65 6.21 13.57
CA ASP A 193 2.08 7.50 14.14
C ASP A 193 2.20 7.39 15.67
N THR A 194 3.38 7.71 16.20
CA THR A 194 3.65 7.61 17.65
C THR A 194 2.82 8.59 18.47
N ALA A 195 2.35 9.68 17.86
CA ALA A 195 1.41 10.61 18.47
C ALA A 195 -0.06 10.13 18.42
N LEU A 196 -0.34 8.99 17.77
CA LEU A 196 -1.66 8.37 17.64
C LEU A 196 -2.73 9.32 17.08
N ARG A 197 -2.32 10.22 16.16
CA ARG A 197 -3.26 11.00 15.37
C ARG A 197 -4.01 10.05 14.45
N SER A 198 -5.31 10.25 14.32
CA SER A 198 -6.15 9.37 13.53
C SER A 198 -7.34 10.13 12.96
N ARG A 199 -8.01 9.49 12.01
CA ARG A 199 -9.20 10.02 11.36
C ARG A 199 -10.13 8.88 10.94
N PRO A 200 -11.44 9.15 10.79
CA PRO A 200 -12.32 8.20 10.11
C PRO A 200 -11.80 7.89 8.71
N LEU A 201 -11.84 6.62 8.32
CA LEU A 201 -11.59 6.20 6.95
C LEU A 201 -12.92 5.81 6.30
N SER A 202 -13.23 6.42 5.17
CA SER A 202 -14.38 5.98 4.36
C SER A 202 -14.05 4.63 3.71
N PRO A 203 -14.93 3.61 3.85
CA PRO A 203 -14.70 2.33 3.22
C PRO A 203 -14.75 2.47 1.69
N LEU A 204 -13.92 1.70 1.00
CA LEU A 204 -14.01 1.57 -0.45
C LEU A 204 -15.24 0.73 -0.80
N GLY A 205 -16.06 1.22 -1.74
CA GLY A 205 -17.25 0.50 -2.21
C GLY A 205 -16.96 -0.57 -3.27
N ALA A 206 -15.76 -0.55 -3.85
CA ALA A 206 -15.32 -1.52 -4.85
C ALA A 206 -14.72 -2.79 -4.19
N PRO A 207 -14.89 -3.97 -4.82
CA PRO A 207 -14.44 -5.24 -4.24
C PRO A 207 -12.91 -5.31 -4.12
N GLU A 208 -12.46 -6.08 -3.13
CA GLU A 208 -11.06 -6.28 -2.80
C GLU A 208 -10.41 -7.40 -3.63
N PRO A 209 -9.09 -7.35 -3.84
CA PRO A 209 -8.33 -8.48 -4.37
C PRO A 209 -8.22 -9.60 -3.32
N THR A 210 -8.20 -10.85 -3.77
CA THR A 210 -7.95 -12.00 -2.89
C THR A 210 -6.48 -12.04 -2.49
N VAL A 211 -6.17 -11.90 -1.20
CA VAL A 211 -4.76 -11.84 -0.70
C VAL A 211 -4.40 -12.85 0.39
N LEU A 212 -5.38 -13.49 1.05
CA LEU A 212 -5.16 -14.45 2.13
C LEU A 212 -5.21 -15.89 1.62
N ALA A 213 -4.22 -16.71 2.00
CA ALA A 213 -4.37 -18.15 1.96
C ALA A 213 -4.97 -18.60 3.28
N ARG A 214 -6.22 -19.08 3.23
CA ARG A 214 -6.74 -19.86 4.34
C ARG A 214 -6.11 -21.25 4.24
N ASP A 215 -5.19 -21.56 5.15
CA ASP A 215 -4.88 -22.94 5.47
C ASP A 215 -6.18 -23.53 6.04
N ASN A 216 -7.00 -24.12 5.18
CA ASN A 216 -8.11 -24.95 5.62
C ASN A 216 -7.48 -26.17 6.29
N ALA A 217 -7.23 -26.08 7.59
CA ALA A 217 -6.72 -27.20 8.39
C ALA A 217 -7.70 -28.40 8.47
N ASP A 218 -8.82 -28.37 7.75
CA ASP A 218 -9.81 -29.45 7.65
C ASP A 218 -10.05 -29.98 6.21
N ALA A 219 -9.18 -29.66 5.24
CA ALA A 219 -9.27 -30.21 3.89
C ALA A 219 -8.11 -31.20 3.58
N SER A 220 -8.42 -32.48 3.82
CA SER A 220 -7.77 -33.71 3.37
C SER A 220 -6.33 -34.00 3.83
N GLU A 221 -6.23 -34.95 4.75
CA GLU A 221 -5.27 -36.05 4.65
C GLU A 221 -5.25 -36.59 3.21
N ASP A 222 -4.33 -36.10 2.38
CA ASP A 222 -3.75 -36.77 1.21
C ASP A 222 -2.65 -35.89 0.60
N ALA A 223 -1.74 -35.40 1.45
CA ALA A 223 -0.44 -34.96 0.96
C ALA A 223 0.40 -36.21 0.69
N VAL A 224 0.38 -36.65 -0.57
CA VAL A 224 1.29 -37.66 -1.10
C VAL A 224 2.73 -37.22 -0.77
N PHE A 225 3.36 -37.95 0.16
CA PHE A 225 4.79 -37.89 0.37
C PHE A 225 5.49 -38.36 -0.90
N ILE A 226 5.99 -37.42 -1.71
CA ILE A 226 7.02 -37.76 -2.69
C ILE A 226 8.34 -37.84 -1.91
N ALA A 227 8.79 -39.07 -1.68
CA ALA A 227 10.05 -39.35 -1.02
C ALA A 227 11.22 -38.72 -1.81
N ALA A 228 12.16 -38.14 -1.07
CA ALA A 228 13.28 -37.36 -1.58
C ALA A 228 14.45 -38.22 -2.11
N ASP A 229 14.16 -39.29 -2.88
CA ASP A 229 15.20 -40.22 -3.37
C ASP A 229 15.30 -40.35 -4.91
N ASP A 230 14.47 -39.65 -5.70
CA ASP A 230 14.50 -39.75 -7.18
C ASP A 230 14.83 -38.42 -7.90
N ALA A 231 15.84 -37.70 -7.42
CA ALA A 231 16.50 -36.66 -8.22
C ALA A 231 18.01 -36.94 -8.26
N TRP A 232 18.35 -38.05 -8.91
CA TRP A 232 19.72 -38.37 -9.30
C TRP A 232 20.32 -37.24 -10.13
N LEU A 233 21.40 -36.68 -9.59
CA LEU A 233 22.41 -35.91 -10.29
C LEU A 233 23.01 -36.75 -11.43
N GLU A 234 22.78 -36.37 -12.69
CA GLU A 234 23.77 -36.65 -13.74
C GLU A 234 24.64 -35.43 -14.00
N ALA A 235 25.93 -35.64 -13.81
CA ALA A 235 26.99 -34.67 -13.93
C ALA A 235 27.26 -34.26 -15.39
N ALA A 236 27.83 -33.07 -15.52
CA ALA A 236 28.38 -32.53 -16.76
C ALA A 236 29.33 -33.50 -17.47
N ARG A 237 29.07 -33.77 -18.75
CA ARG A 237 30.09 -34.22 -19.71
C ARG A 237 29.99 -33.38 -20.97
N GLY A 238 31.01 -32.56 -21.19
CA GLY A 238 31.28 -31.96 -22.49
C GLY A 238 31.84 -32.98 -23.48
N GLY A 239 31.83 -32.60 -24.76
CA GLY A 239 32.71 -33.20 -25.77
C GLY A 239 32.04 -33.74 -27.04
N ARG A 240 31.79 -32.82 -28.00
CA ARG A 240 32.17 -32.82 -29.43
C ARG A 240 31.87 -34.05 -30.36
N VAL A 241 31.61 -33.67 -31.63
CA VAL A 241 31.67 -34.43 -32.92
C VAL A 241 30.32 -35.11 -33.27
N GLU A 242 29.65 -34.83 -34.40
CA GLU A 242 29.95 -35.19 -35.81
C GLU A 242 29.25 -34.26 -36.82
N ARG A 243 29.97 -33.73 -37.83
CA ARG A 243 29.93 -34.12 -39.26
C ARG A 243 28.54 -34.19 -39.92
N ARG A 244 28.26 -33.22 -40.79
CA ARG A 244 28.19 -33.42 -42.25
C ARG A 244 28.53 -32.12 -42.97
#